data_AF-A0A0Q8C350-F1
#
_entry.id   AF-A0A0Q8C350-F1
#
_cell.length_a   1.000
_cell.length_b   1.000
_cell.length_c   1.000
_cell.angle_alpha   90.00
_cell.angle_beta   90.00
_cell.angle_gamma   90.00
#
_symmetry.space_group_name_H-M   'P 1'
#
loop_
_entity.id
_entity.type
_entity.pdbx_description
1 polymer ?
#
loop_
_entity_poly.entity_id
_entity_poly.type
_entity_poly.pdbx_seq_one_letter_code
_entity_poly.pdbx_strand_id
1 'polypeptide(L)'
;MVEDVEINRLFWHSRRGMLELDVLLVPFTKEVYATLDKVDRDLYVRLLECEDQDMFGWFMERSESEDPELQRMVRKILDRVQPK
;
A
#
# COMPACT_ATOMS: atom_id res chain seq x y z
N MET A 1 -10.24 -16.21 -7.11
CA MET A 1 -8.81 -16.38 -6.78
C MET A 1 -8.12 -15.12 -7.28
N VAL A 2 -7.28 -14.48 -6.49
CA VAL A 2 -6.43 -13.39 -7.02
C VAL A 2 -5.42 -14.07 -7.94
N GLU A 3 -5.30 -13.56 -9.15
CA GLU A 3 -4.38 -14.14 -10.11
C GLU A 3 -2.95 -13.81 -9.67
N ASP A 4 -2.06 -14.80 -9.62
CA ASP A 4 -0.64 -14.60 -9.29
C ASP A 4 0.02 -13.54 -10.18
N VAL A 5 -0.54 -13.33 -11.38
CA VAL A 5 -0.15 -12.27 -12.33
C VAL A 5 -0.43 -10.87 -11.77
N GLU A 6 -1.57 -10.66 -11.11
CA GLU A 6 -1.94 -9.38 -10.51
C GLU A 6 -1.04 -9.05 -9.32
N ILE A 7 -0.80 -10.03 -8.43
CA ILE A 7 0.12 -9.88 -7.29
C ILE A 7 1.53 -9.56 -7.77
N ASN A 8 2.03 -10.26 -8.79
CA ASN A 8 3.35 -9.98 -9.35
C ASN A 8 3.42 -8.57 -9.95
N ARG A 9 2.40 -8.14 -10.69
CA ARG A 9 2.33 -6.77 -11.22
C ARG A 9 2.39 -5.75 -10.08
N LEU A 10 1.56 -5.91 -9.07
CA LEU A 10 1.52 -5.00 -7.91
C LEU A 10 2.82 -5.02 -7.14
N PHE A 11 3.45 -6.18 -6.97
CA PHE A 11 4.76 -6.29 -6.32
C PHE A 11 5.82 -5.43 -7.01
N TRP A 12 5.83 -5.40 -8.35
CA TRP A 12 6.73 -4.53 -9.09
C TRP A 12 6.36 -3.05 -8.96
N HIS A 13 5.06 -2.70 -8.92
CA HIS A 13 4.60 -1.33 -8.66
C HIS A 13 4.82 -0.88 -7.21
N SER A 14 4.94 -1.80 -6.26
CA SER A 14 5.29 -1.52 -4.87
C SER A 14 6.77 -1.20 -4.69
N ARG A 15 7.63 -1.50 -5.69
CA ARG A 15 9.06 -1.17 -5.67
C ARG A 15 9.27 0.26 -6.16
N ARG A 16 9.68 1.14 -5.26
CA ARG A 16 9.86 2.57 -5.44
C ARG A 16 11.32 2.98 -5.29
N GLY A 17 11.59 4.26 -5.53
CA GLY A 17 12.93 4.83 -5.33
C GLY A 17 13.31 5.02 -3.84
N MET A 18 12.34 4.87 -2.93
CA MET A 18 12.52 5.07 -1.48
C MET A 18 12.42 3.74 -0.74
N LEU A 19 13.47 3.39 0.02
CA LEU A 19 13.57 2.12 0.75
C LEU A 19 12.45 1.96 1.78
N GLU A 20 12.04 3.05 2.42
CA GLU A 20 10.98 3.06 3.42
C GLU A 20 9.64 2.61 2.81
N LEU A 21 9.33 3.06 1.59
CA LEU A 21 8.13 2.62 0.88
C LEU A 21 8.24 1.15 0.50
N ASP A 22 9.39 0.70 0.03
CA ASP A 22 9.62 -0.71 -0.31
C ASP A 22 9.41 -1.61 0.90
N VAL A 23 9.95 -1.23 2.06
CA VAL A 23 9.83 -1.99 3.32
C VAL A 23 8.37 -2.11 3.76
N LEU A 24 7.51 -1.13 3.47
CA LEU A 24 6.09 -1.17 3.82
C LEU A 24 5.26 -1.92 2.76
N LEU A 25 5.38 -1.52 1.49
CA LEU A 25 4.49 -1.95 0.41
C LEU A 25 4.79 -3.38 -0.07
N VAL A 26 6.05 -3.78 -0.15
CA VAL A 26 6.44 -5.10 -0.66
C VAL A 26 5.88 -6.26 0.19
N PRO A 27 6.10 -6.31 1.52
CA PRO A 27 5.54 -7.39 2.34
C PRO A 27 4.02 -7.31 2.37
N PHE A 28 3.43 -6.11 2.35
CA PHE A 28 1.98 -5.94 2.30
C PHE A 28 1.37 -6.57 1.03
N THR A 29 1.94 -6.33 -0.15
CA THR A 29 1.47 -6.94 -1.40
C THR A 29 1.57 -8.47 -1.39
N LYS A 30 2.64 -9.02 -0.81
CA LYS A 30 2.88 -10.46 -0.79
C LYS A 30 2.00 -11.19 0.22
N GLU A 31 1.81 -10.64 1.40
CA GLU A 31 1.16 -11.33 2.51
C GLU A 31 -0.30 -10.91 2.73
N VAL A 32 -0.64 -9.67 2.40
CA VAL A 32 -1.93 -9.06 2.81
C VAL A 32 -2.85 -8.89 1.61
N TYR A 33 -2.36 -8.47 0.46
CA TYR A 33 -3.20 -8.16 -0.71
C TYR A 33 -4.13 -9.31 -1.12
N ALA A 34 -3.63 -10.55 -1.08
CA ALA A 34 -4.43 -11.75 -1.38
C ALA A 34 -5.62 -11.94 -0.41
N THR A 35 -5.50 -11.44 0.82
CA THR A 35 -6.52 -11.52 1.87
C THR A 35 -7.49 -10.34 1.89
N LEU A 36 -7.17 -9.25 1.18
CA LEU A 36 -8.02 -8.07 1.08
C LEU A 36 -9.33 -8.39 0.33
N ASP A 37 -10.38 -7.66 0.66
CA ASP A 37 -11.62 -7.67 -0.13
C ASP A 37 -11.45 -6.87 -1.43
N LYS A 38 -12.46 -6.89 -2.30
CA LYS A 38 -12.37 -6.20 -3.59
C LYS A 38 -12.19 -4.69 -3.43
N VAL A 39 -12.87 -4.09 -2.45
CA VAL A 39 -12.84 -2.64 -2.23
C VAL A 39 -11.45 -2.20 -1.78
N ASP A 40 -10.89 -2.90 -0.81
CA ASP A 40 -9.53 -2.67 -0.31
C ASP A 40 -8.49 -2.91 -1.41
N ARG A 41 -8.67 -3.92 -2.28
CA ARG A 41 -7.76 -4.11 -3.42
C ARG A 41 -7.79 -2.93 -4.38
N ASP A 42 -8.98 -2.44 -4.72
CA ASP A 42 -9.13 -1.27 -5.60
C ASP A 42 -8.50 -0.03 -4.96
N LEU A 43 -8.68 0.17 -3.64
CA LEU A 43 -8.01 1.25 -2.88
C LEU A 43 -6.49 1.11 -2.87
N TYR A 44 -5.96 -0.11 -2.76
CA TYR A 44 -4.52 -0.35 -2.81
C TYR A 44 -3.93 -0.04 -4.19
N VAL A 45 -4.63 -0.42 -5.25
CA VAL A 45 -4.23 -0.07 -6.63
C VAL A 45 -4.22 1.45 -6.80
N ARG A 46 -5.28 2.15 -6.36
CA ARG A 46 -5.34 3.62 -6.39
C ARG A 46 -4.22 4.27 -5.58
N LEU A 47 -3.89 3.71 -4.41
CA LEU A 47 -2.77 4.18 -3.60
C LEU A 47 -1.43 4.10 -4.36
N LEU A 48 -1.21 3.01 -5.10
CA LEU A 48 -0.01 2.85 -5.93
C LEU A 48 0.02 3.79 -7.15
N GLU A 49 -1.09 4.43 -7.53
CA GLU A 49 -1.10 5.46 -8.57
C GLU A 49 -0.66 6.83 -8.05
N CYS A 50 -0.60 7.02 -6.73
CA CYS A 50 -0.13 8.25 -6.10
C CYS A 50 1.39 8.44 -6.22
N GLU A 51 1.84 9.68 -6.04
CA GLU A 51 3.25 10.01 -6.05
C GLU A 51 3.97 9.50 -4.79
N ASP A 52 5.25 9.14 -4.95
CA ASP A 52 6.06 8.58 -3.86
C ASP A 52 6.20 9.57 -2.68
N GLN A 53 6.24 10.88 -2.96
CA GLN A 53 6.33 11.91 -1.92
C GLN A 53 5.08 11.97 -1.05
N ASP A 54 3.89 11.89 -1.66
CA ASP A 54 2.62 11.91 -0.93
C ASP A 54 2.47 10.65 -0.09
N MET A 55 2.70 9.49 -0.69
CA MET A 55 2.68 8.21 0.03
C MET A 55 3.64 8.23 1.22
N PHE A 56 4.87 8.70 1.01
CA PHE A 56 5.85 8.81 2.09
C PHE A 56 5.38 9.75 3.21
N GLY A 57 4.79 10.90 2.86
CA GLY A 57 4.21 11.83 3.83
C GLY A 57 3.11 11.17 4.68
N TRP A 58 2.22 10.41 4.03
CA TRP A 58 1.13 9.69 4.69
C TRP A 58 1.65 8.56 5.59
N PHE A 59 2.61 7.76 5.12
CA PHE A 59 3.20 6.68 5.91
C PHE A 59 4.04 7.17 7.09
N MET A 60 4.63 8.37 6.99
CA MET A 60 5.35 8.99 8.10
C MET A 60 4.44 9.73 9.09
N GLU A 61 3.11 9.63 8.93
CA GLU A 61 2.09 10.36 9.70
C GLU A 61 2.35 11.88 9.74
N ARG A 62 2.99 12.42 8.69
CA ARG A 62 3.29 13.87 8.55
C ARG A 62 2.20 14.61 7.79
N SER A 63 1.48 13.91 6.93
CA SER A 63 0.33 14.40 6.18
C SER A 63 -0.74 13.32 6.14
N GLU A 64 -1.94 13.69 5.70
CA GLU A 64 -3.05 12.77 5.47
C GLU A 64 -3.53 12.89 4.03
N SER A 65 -4.08 11.81 3.48
CA SER A 65 -4.72 11.86 2.16
C SER A 65 -6.02 12.66 2.25
N GLU A 66 -6.31 13.47 1.23
CA GLU A 66 -7.60 14.16 1.12
C GLU A 66 -8.76 13.18 0.91
N ASP A 67 -8.48 11.97 0.41
CA ASP A 67 -9.44 10.89 0.28
C ASP A 67 -9.45 10.03 1.57
N PRO A 68 -10.56 10.01 2.33
CA PRO A 68 -10.68 9.22 3.55
C PRO A 68 -10.50 7.72 3.32
N GLU A 69 -10.85 7.21 2.14
CA GLU A 69 -10.70 5.79 1.81
C GLU A 69 -9.22 5.43 1.58
N LEU A 70 -8.46 6.30 0.92
CA LEU A 70 -7.01 6.14 0.78
C LEU A 70 -6.32 6.26 2.14
N GLN A 71 -6.71 7.25 2.94
CA GLN A 71 -6.15 7.40 4.31
C GLN A 71 -6.41 6.16 5.17
N ARG A 72 -7.60 5.55 5.05
CA ARG A 72 -7.92 4.28 5.71
C ARG A 72 -7.01 3.15 5.24
N MET A 73 -6.70 3.07 3.95
CA MET A 73 -5.75 2.08 3.41
C MET A 73 -4.34 2.29 3.95
N VAL A 74 -3.83 3.52 3.97
CA VAL A 74 -2.52 3.86 4.56
C VAL A 74 -2.46 3.38 6.01
N ARG A 75 -3.48 3.71 6.82
CA ARG A 75 -3.57 3.28 8.22
C ARG A 75 -3.50 1.75 8.35
N LYS A 76 -4.25 1.02 7.52
CA LYS A 76 -4.26 -0.45 7.51
C LYS A 76 -2.88 -1.04 7.18
N ILE A 77 -2.14 -0.43 6.26
CA ILE A 77 -0.77 -0.86 5.93
C ILE A 77 0.16 -0.61 7.13
N LEU A 78 0.10 0.59 7.73
CA LEU A 78 0.91 0.93 8.91
C LEU A 78 0.66 -0.01 10.08
N ASP A 79 -0.61 -0.25 10.43
CA ASP A 79 -1.01 -1.14 11.53
C ASP A 79 -0.52 -2.59 11.34
N ARG A 80 -0.31 -3.02 10.09
CA ARG A 80 0.13 -4.37 9.76
C ARG A 80 1.65 -4.53 9.70
N VAL A 81 2.37 -3.46 9.36
CA VAL A 81 3.85 -3.48 9.21
C VAL A 81 4.56 -3.00 10.47
N GLN A 82 3.95 -2.17 11.30
CA GLN A 82 4.53 -1.82 12.60
C GLN A 82 4.51 -3.03 13.54
N PRO A 83 5.67 -3.59 13.93
CA PRO A 83 5.71 -4.55 15.01
C PRO A 83 5.34 -3.82 16.32
N LYS A 84 4.44 -4.42 17.11
CA LYS A 84 4.17 -3.97 18.48
C LYS A 84 5.43 -4.04 19.34
#